data_AF-A0A0D3I1W9-F1
#
_entry.id   AF-A0A0D3I1W9-F1
#
_cell.length_a   1.000
_cell.length_b   1.000
_cell.length_c   1.000
_cell.angle_alpha   90.00
_cell.angle_beta   90.00
_cell.angle_gamma   90.00
#
_symmetry.space_group_name_H-M   'P 1'
#
loop_
_entity.id
_entity.type
_entity.pdbx_description
1 polymer ?
#
loop_
_entity_poly.entity_id
_entity_poly.type
_entity_poly.pdbx_seq_one_letter_code
_entity_poly.pdbx_strand_id
1 'polypeptide(L)'
;MAALATVLQAIDERVSLKHVHRRLQAFARVLIVGTFMDDALRVMCDYRGQAATMKSVGWGVSLPPGSQAAVQSLMPSVFIATQTIGVLLILTRLAPQAGCLVLVAWAGVHPFMYAQQKNLEFLLESVTIIGGLLILLTSERAIATRERLLSGGGGVLGTPAEQKEAQANEKNQLLFAGRLMLCAVFVYYSVKMSIERALLGGPINHEDPIHALFALFVLLLLARA
;
A
#
# COMPACT_ATOMS: atom_id res chain seq x y z
N MET A 1 27.84 17.64 -8.51
CA MET A 1 26.93 17.77 -7.34
C MET A 1 26.20 19.10 -7.35
N ALA A 2 26.89 20.26 -7.33
CA ALA A 2 26.26 21.58 -7.33
C ALA A 2 25.36 21.84 -8.57
N ALA A 3 25.82 21.53 -9.78
CA ALA A 3 25.05 21.75 -11.01
C ALA A 3 23.75 20.92 -11.09
N LEU A 4 23.74 19.71 -10.51
CA LEU A 4 22.54 18.87 -10.45
C LEU A 4 21.49 19.49 -9.52
N ALA A 5 21.93 20.06 -8.38
CA ALA A 5 21.06 20.76 -7.45
C ALA A 5 20.47 22.04 -8.06
N THR A 6 21.25 22.78 -8.86
CA THR A 6 20.77 23.99 -9.56
C THR A 6 19.76 23.66 -10.65
N VAL A 7 19.98 22.57 -11.40
CA VAL A 7 19.03 22.08 -12.42
C VAL A 7 17.75 21.57 -11.78
N LEU A 8 17.83 20.83 -10.67
CA LEU A 8 16.67 20.39 -9.90
C LEU A 8 15.88 21.58 -9.35
N GLN A 9 16.54 22.61 -8.80
CA GLN A 9 15.89 23.84 -8.37
C GLN A 9 15.21 24.60 -9.51
N ALA A 10 15.86 24.71 -10.67
CA ALA A 10 15.28 25.38 -11.83
C ALA A 10 14.06 24.63 -12.42
N ILE A 11 14.06 23.29 -12.33
CA ILE A 11 12.90 22.46 -12.70
C ILE A 11 11.78 22.62 -11.66
N ASP A 12 12.13 22.67 -10.36
CA ASP A 12 11.20 22.86 -9.25
C ASP A 12 10.52 24.24 -9.24
N GLU A 13 11.20 25.27 -9.73
CA GLU A 13 10.63 26.62 -9.92
C GLU A 13 9.75 26.75 -11.18
N ARG A 14 10.08 26.06 -12.28
CA ARG A 14 9.36 26.21 -13.56
C ARG A 14 8.17 25.27 -13.72
N VAL A 15 8.22 24.09 -13.11
CA VAL A 15 7.07 23.20 -13.04
C VAL A 15 6.38 23.49 -11.73
N SER A 16 5.06 23.67 -11.73
CA SER A 16 4.29 23.73 -10.48
C SER A 16 4.25 22.35 -9.81
N LEU A 17 5.42 21.84 -9.41
CA LEU A 17 5.67 20.48 -8.92
C LEU A 17 4.81 20.21 -7.69
N LYS A 18 4.53 21.23 -6.87
CA LYS A 18 3.55 21.15 -5.78
C LYS A 18 2.12 20.81 -6.26
N HIS A 19 1.65 21.44 -7.34
CA HIS A 19 0.30 21.17 -7.87
C HIS A 19 0.23 19.80 -8.53
N VAL A 20 1.25 19.42 -9.31
CA VAL A 20 1.36 18.09 -9.92
C VAL A 20 1.43 17.01 -8.85
N HIS A 21 2.27 17.19 -7.83
CA HIS A 21 2.41 16.27 -6.71
C HIS A 21 1.10 16.09 -5.95
N ARG A 22 0.38 17.19 -5.66
CA ARG A 22 -0.92 17.12 -4.98
C ARG A 22 -1.98 16.36 -5.80
N ARG A 23 -2.01 16.58 -7.12
CA ARG A 23 -2.91 15.85 -8.03
C ARG A 23 -2.53 14.37 -8.12
N LEU A 24 -1.24 14.08 -8.25
CA LEU A 24 -0.72 12.72 -8.31
C LEU A 24 -1.03 11.95 -7.02
N GLN A 25 -0.89 12.59 -5.87
CA GLN A 25 -1.22 12.00 -4.58
C GLN A 25 -2.73 11.74 -4.42
N ALA A 26 -3.57 12.66 -4.90
CA ALA A 26 -5.02 12.44 -4.93
C ALA A 26 -5.39 11.28 -5.86
N PHE A 27 -4.75 11.19 -7.02
CA PHE A 27 -4.95 10.09 -7.96
C PHE A 27 -4.47 8.75 -7.38
N ALA A 28 -3.26 8.70 -6.82
CA ALA A 28 -2.71 7.51 -6.18
C ALA A 28 -3.61 7.02 -5.03
N ARG A 29 -4.17 7.93 -4.23
CA ARG A 29 -5.17 7.60 -3.23
C ARG A 29 -6.40 6.93 -3.85
N VAL A 30 -6.96 7.50 -4.92
CA VAL A 30 -8.13 6.93 -5.58
C VAL A 30 -7.80 5.55 -6.15
N LEU A 31 -6.63 5.34 -6.74
CA LEU A 31 -6.21 4.02 -7.24
C LEU A 31 -6.09 2.98 -6.11
N ILE A 32 -5.40 3.32 -5.03
CA ILE A 32 -5.19 2.40 -3.89
C ILE A 32 -6.54 2.05 -3.25
N VAL A 33 -7.35 3.05 -2.93
CA VAL A 33 -8.68 2.86 -2.33
C VAL A 33 -9.61 2.13 -3.31
N GLY A 34 -9.53 2.46 -4.59
CA GLY A 34 -10.27 1.81 -5.67
C GLY A 34 -9.95 0.33 -5.80
N THR A 35 -8.70 -0.07 -5.55
CA THR A 35 -8.28 -1.49 -5.56
C THR A 35 -9.08 -2.32 -4.54
N PHE A 36 -9.27 -1.80 -3.33
CA PHE A 36 -10.08 -2.48 -2.31
C PHE A 36 -11.58 -2.45 -2.61
N MET A 37 -12.06 -1.37 -3.24
CA MET A 37 -13.47 -1.32 -3.65
C MET A 37 -13.75 -2.31 -4.79
N ASP A 38 -12.86 -2.36 -5.78
CA ASP A 38 -12.93 -3.31 -6.89
C ASP A 38 -12.90 -4.75 -6.37
N ASP A 39 -11.99 -5.07 -5.45
CA ASP A 39 -11.93 -6.40 -4.84
C ASP A 39 -13.18 -6.75 -4.02
N ALA A 40 -13.71 -5.80 -3.24
CA ALA A 40 -14.97 -5.99 -2.52
C ALA A 40 -16.15 -6.27 -3.47
N LEU A 41 -16.23 -5.53 -4.58
CA LEU A 41 -17.25 -5.75 -5.62
C LEU A 41 -17.06 -7.09 -6.32
N ARG A 42 -15.81 -7.48 -6.62
CA ARG A 42 -15.48 -8.78 -7.20
C ARG A 42 -15.93 -9.92 -6.29
N VAL A 43 -15.66 -9.84 -4.99
CA VAL A 43 -16.11 -10.83 -4.00
C VAL A 43 -17.64 -10.84 -3.88
N MET A 44 -18.29 -9.69 -4.00
CA MET A 44 -19.75 -9.59 -4.00
C MET A 44 -20.38 -10.24 -5.23
N CYS A 45 -19.83 -10.01 -6.42
CA CYS A 45 -20.31 -10.59 -7.67
C CYS A 45 -20.11 -12.11 -7.75
N ASP A 46 -19.01 -12.63 -7.20
CA ASP A 46 -18.72 -14.07 -7.13
C ASP A 46 -18.78 -14.63 -5.70
N TYR A 47 -19.82 -14.25 -4.95
CA TYR A 47 -19.92 -14.63 -3.55
C TYR A 47 -19.88 -16.15 -3.33
N ARG A 48 -20.55 -16.91 -4.20
CA ARG A 48 -20.62 -18.37 -4.11
C ARG A 48 -19.26 -19.03 -4.42
N GLY A 49 -18.53 -18.53 -5.42
CA GLY A 49 -17.17 -18.99 -5.71
C GLY A 49 -16.23 -18.70 -4.56
N GLN A 50 -16.36 -17.55 -3.91
CA GLN A 50 -15.57 -17.20 -2.73
C GLN A 50 -15.88 -18.08 -1.52
N ALA A 51 -17.16 -18.35 -1.23
CA ALA A 51 -17.54 -19.27 -0.16
C ALA A 51 -17.04 -20.72 -0.42
N ALA A 52 -17.10 -21.18 -1.67
CA ALA A 52 -16.53 -22.47 -2.07
C ALA A 52 -15.00 -22.50 -1.90
N THR A 53 -14.33 -21.39 -2.22
CA THR A 53 -12.89 -21.22 -1.99
C THR A 53 -12.56 -21.33 -0.51
N MET A 54 -13.30 -20.63 0.37
CA MET A 54 -13.12 -20.73 1.83
C MET A 54 -13.23 -22.18 2.35
N LYS A 55 -14.16 -22.95 1.78
CA LYS A 55 -14.27 -24.39 2.06
C LYS A 55 -13.04 -25.17 1.61
N SER A 56 -12.52 -24.90 0.42
CA SER A 56 -11.37 -25.62 -0.15
C SER A 56 -10.06 -25.41 0.62
N VAL A 57 -9.86 -24.21 1.17
CA VAL A 57 -8.68 -23.89 1.99
C VAL A 57 -8.82 -24.36 3.44
N GLY A 58 -9.94 -24.97 3.81
CA GLY A 58 -10.14 -25.61 5.11
C GLY A 58 -10.65 -24.68 6.22
N TRP A 59 -11.30 -23.56 5.92
CA TRP A 59 -11.91 -22.74 6.97
C TRP A 59 -12.99 -23.50 7.73
N GLY A 60 -12.93 -23.46 9.07
CA GLY A 60 -13.92 -24.05 9.96
C GLY A 60 -13.90 -25.58 10.06
N VAL A 61 -12.88 -26.26 9.53
CA VAL A 61 -12.80 -27.75 9.58
C VAL A 61 -12.68 -28.31 11.00
N SER A 62 -12.21 -27.52 11.96
CA SER A 62 -12.14 -27.89 13.37
C SER A 62 -13.45 -27.66 14.13
N LEU A 63 -14.47 -27.08 13.48
CA LEU A 63 -15.74 -26.74 14.09
C LEU A 63 -16.80 -27.82 13.83
N PRO A 64 -17.87 -27.87 14.66
CA PRO A 64 -19.01 -28.74 14.38
C PRO A 64 -19.64 -28.46 13.01
N PRO A 65 -20.26 -29.46 12.34
CA PRO A 65 -20.73 -29.34 10.96
C PRO A 65 -21.66 -28.14 10.69
N GLY A 66 -22.54 -27.81 11.65
CA GLY A 66 -23.44 -26.65 11.54
C GLY A 66 -22.70 -25.31 11.59
N SER A 67 -21.70 -25.19 12.46
CA SER A 67 -20.87 -23.98 12.60
C SER A 67 -19.88 -23.83 11.44
N GLN A 68 -19.39 -24.94 10.88
CA GLN A 68 -18.48 -24.95 9.75
C GLN A 68 -19.10 -24.26 8.52
N ALA A 69 -20.32 -24.66 8.14
CA ALA A 69 -21.01 -24.07 6.99
C ALA A 69 -21.31 -22.58 7.20
N ALA A 70 -21.66 -22.19 8.42
CA ALA A 70 -21.90 -20.79 8.78
C ALA A 70 -20.62 -19.95 8.62
N VAL A 71 -19.49 -20.39 9.15
CA VAL A 71 -18.21 -19.67 9.03
C VAL A 71 -17.82 -19.53 7.56
N GLN A 72 -17.85 -20.62 6.78
CA GLN A 72 -17.48 -20.59 5.36
C GLN A 72 -18.35 -19.63 4.53
N SER A 73 -19.65 -19.54 4.86
CA SER A 73 -20.56 -18.60 4.22
C SER A 73 -20.38 -17.17 4.70
N LEU A 74 -20.00 -16.94 5.96
CA LEU A 74 -19.86 -15.60 6.54
C LEU A 74 -18.53 -14.93 6.20
N MET A 75 -17.45 -15.68 5.98
CA MET A 75 -16.12 -15.12 5.73
C MET A 75 -16.08 -14.12 4.55
N PRO A 76 -16.66 -14.41 3.36
CA PRO A 76 -16.68 -13.43 2.28
C PRO A 76 -17.44 -12.14 2.63
N SER A 77 -18.49 -12.21 3.45
CA SER A 77 -19.18 -11.02 3.97
C SER A 77 -18.27 -10.18 4.86
N VAL A 78 -17.48 -10.82 5.74
CA VAL A 78 -16.48 -10.12 6.57
C VAL A 78 -15.44 -9.42 5.68
N PHE A 79 -15.07 -10.01 4.55
CA PHE A 79 -14.09 -9.44 3.61
C PHE A 79 -14.65 -8.18 2.96
N ILE A 80 -15.85 -8.29 2.38
CA ILE A 80 -16.57 -7.16 1.79
C ILE A 80 -16.73 -6.04 2.82
N ALA A 81 -17.17 -6.37 4.04
CA ALA A 81 -17.36 -5.39 5.10
C ALA A 81 -16.05 -4.70 5.51
N THR A 82 -14.97 -5.45 5.73
CA THR A 82 -13.67 -4.89 6.14
C THR A 82 -13.12 -3.92 5.10
N GLN A 83 -13.16 -4.32 3.82
CA GLN A 83 -12.69 -3.49 2.72
C GLN A 83 -13.57 -2.25 2.54
N THR A 84 -14.89 -2.42 2.53
CA THR A 84 -15.85 -1.32 2.37
C THR A 84 -15.74 -0.31 3.51
N ILE A 85 -15.64 -0.76 4.76
CA ILE A 85 -15.46 0.11 5.93
C ILE A 85 -14.15 0.87 5.82
N GLY A 86 -13.03 0.18 5.52
CA GLY A 86 -11.72 0.82 5.37
C GLY A 86 -11.74 1.91 4.29
N VAL A 87 -12.34 1.61 3.13
CA VAL A 87 -12.52 2.56 2.03
C VAL A 87 -13.39 3.75 2.43
N LEU A 88 -14.56 3.51 3.04
CA LEU A 88 -15.48 4.56 3.46
C LEU A 88 -14.84 5.48 4.49
N LEU A 89 -14.11 4.95 5.48
CA LEU A 89 -13.41 5.76 6.48
C LEU A 89 -12.37 6.71 5.84
N ILE A 90 -11.72 6.27 4.76
CA ILE A 90 -10.80 7.10 3.99
C ILE A 90 -11.56 8.12 3.16
N LEU A 91 -12.57 7.72 2.37
CA LEU A 91 -13.25 8.62 1.43
C LEU A 91 -14.11 9.68 2.13
N THR A 92 -14.79 9.32 3.21
CA THR A 92 -15.66 10.23 3.98
C THR A 92 -14.89 11.15 4.93
N ARG A 93 -13.57 10.97 5.08
CA ARG A 93 -12.71 11.70 6.02
C ARG A 93 -13.08 11.57 7.50
N LEU A 94 -13.97 10.63 7.87
CA LEU A 94 -14.37 10.41 9.26
C LEU A 94 -13.19 9.97 10.14
N ALA A 95 -12.44 8.96 9.69
CA ALA A 95 -11.24 8.48 10.37
C ALA A 95 -10.26 7.86 9.36
N PRO A 96 -9.66 8.67 8.46
CA PRO A 96 -8.89 8.15 7.33
C PRO A 96 -7.64 7.35 7.77
N GLN A 97 -7.06 7.70 8.93
CA GLN A 97 -5.95 6.94 9.52
C GLN A 97 -6.39 5.54 9.95
N ALA A 98 -7.55 5.42 10.60
CA ALA A 98 -8.11 4.13 10.98
C ALA A 98 -8.48 3.31 9.75
N GLY A 99 -9.06 3.93 8.72
CA GLY A 99 -9.32 3.28 7.44
C GLY A 99 -8.06 2.71 6.79
N CYS A 100 -6.95 3.48 6.76
CA CYS A 100 -5.67 2.98 6.26
C CYS A 100 -5.16 1.79 7.09
N LEU A 101 -5.24 1.84 8.42
CA LEU A 101 -4.79 0.75 9.29
C LEU A 101 -5.63 -0.52 9.11
N VAL A 102 -6.94 -0.39 8.97
CA VAL A 102 -7.86 -1.51 8.66
C VAL A 102 -7.45 -2.18 7.35
N LEU A 103 -7.20 -1.39 6.30
CA LEU A 103 -6.78 -1.92 4.99
C LEU A 103 -5.37 -2.51 5.00
N VAL A 104 -4.43 -1.96 5.80
CA VAL A 104 -3.09 -2.55 5.99
C VAL A 104 -3.21 -3.90 6.69
N ALA A 105 -3.98 -3.98 7.78
CA ALA A 105 -4.20 -5.23 8.49
C ALA A 105 -4.87 -6.28 7.58
N TRP A 106 -5.86 -5.85 6.80
CA TRP A 106 -6.51 -6.69 5.79
C TRP A 106 -5.50 -7.22 4.77
N ALA A 107 -4.72 -6.35 4.13
CA ALA A 107 -3.71 -6.74 3.13
C ALA A 107 -2.63 -7.67 3.71
N GLY A 108 -2.28 -7.53 4.99
CA GLY A 108 -1.34 -8.41 5.67
C GLY A 108 -1.91 -9.80 6.01
N VAL A 109 -3.19 -9.87 6.39
CA VAL A 109 -3.86 -11.12 6.76
C VAL A 109 -4.31 -11.91 5.53
N HIS A 110 -4.69 -11.21 4.44
CA HIS A 110 -5.29 -11.78 3.24
C HIS A 110 -4.53 -12.99 2.64
N PRO A 111 -3.19 -12.98 2.47
CA PRO A 111 -2.44 -14.14 1.99
C PRO A 111 -2.61 -15.41 2.82
N PHE A 112 -2.73 -15.26 4.14
CA PHE A 112 -2.90 -16.39 5.05
C PHE A 112 -4.32 -16.95 4.97
N MET A 113 -5.31 -16.09 4.74
CA MET A 113 -6.71 -16.53 4.64
C MET A 113 -6.97 -17.45 3.45
N TYR A 114 -6.25 -17.23 2.36
CA TYR A 114 -6.35 -18.04 1.15
C TYR A 114 -5.27 -19.12 1.05
N ALA A 115 -4.51 -19.36 2.12
CA ALA A 115 -3.36 -20.28 2.15
C ALA A 115 -2.32 -20.01 1.04
N GLN A 116 -2.20 -18.73 0.63
CA GLN A 116 -1.31 -18.26 -0.44
C GLN A 116 0.04 -17.75 0.08
N GLN A 117 0.40 -17.97 1.34
CA GLN A 117 1.66 -17.47 1.91
C GLN A 117 2.93 -18.03 1.24
N LYS A 118 2.82 -19.15 0.50
CA LYS A 118 3.92 -19.72 -0.29
C LYS A 118 3.98 -19.18 -1.73
N ASN A 119 2.93 -18.50 -2.17
CA ASN A 119 2.87 -17.88 -3.48
C ASN A 119 3.55 -16.50 -3.40
N LEU A 120 4.81 -16.43 -3.83
CA LEU A 120 5.62 -15.21 -3.76
C LEU A 120 4.99 -14.05 -4.54
N GLU A 121 4.36 -14.31 -5.68
CA GLU A 121 3.69 -13.30 -6.50
C GLU A 121 2.59 -12.61 -5.68
N PHE A 122 1.71 -13.41 -5.08
CA PHE A 122 0.62 -12.93 -4.24
C PHE A 122 1.11 -12.20 -2.97
N LEU A 123 2.15 -12.72 -2.34
CA LEU A 123 2.75 -12.10 -1.15
C LEU A 123 3.36 -10.73 -1.47
N LEU A 124 4.07 -10.63 -2.59
CA LEU A 124 4.72 -9.39 -3.02
C LEU A 124 3.71 -8.35 -3.49
N GLU A 125 2.63 -8.75 -4.16
CA GLU A 125 1.50 -7.87 -4.45
C GLU A 125 0.90 -7.29 -3.17
N SER A 126 0.69 -8.13 -2.15
CA SER A 126 0.18 -7.70 -0.84
C SER A 126 1.13 -6.73 -0.15
N VAL A 127 2.45 -6.99 -0.18
CA VAL A 127 3.48 -6.08 0.34
C VAL A 127 3.47 -4.74 -0.40
N THR A 128 3.34 -4.75 -1.72
CA THR A 128 3.26 -3.52 -2.53
C THR A 128 2.03 -2.68 -2.18
N ILE A 129 0.87 -3.31 -1.98
CA ILE A 129 -0.36 -2.64 -1.53
C ILE A 129 -0.16 -2.03 -0.12
N ILE A 130 0.42 -2.78 0.82
CA ILE A 130 0.76 -2.28 2.17
C ILE A 130 1.67 -1.05 2.05
N GLY A 131 2.69 -1.11 1.17
CA GLY A 131 3.59 0.01 0.93
C GLY A 131 2.87 1.29 0.48
N GLY A 132 1.93 1.16 -0.47
CA GLY A 132 1.07 2.28 -0.90
C GLY A 132 0.21 2.84 0.24
N LEU A 133 -0.37 1.98 1.07
CA LEU A 133 -1.17 2.38 2.22
C LEU A 133 -0.35 3.08 3.31
N LEU A 134 0.90 2.69 3.55
CA LEU A 134 1.80 3.37 4.50
C LEU A 134 2.13 4.80 4.06
N ILE A 135 2.35 5.00 2.76
CA ILE A 135 2.54 6.34 2.18
C ILE A 135 1.26 7.17 2.36
N LEU A 136 0.09 6.58 2.07
CA LEU A 136 -1.20 7.24 2.25
C LEU A 136 -1.44 7.62 3.73
N LEU A 137 -1.22 6.68 4.66
CA LEU A 137 -1.34 6.89 6.11
C LEU A 137 -0.46 8.05 6.57
N THR A 138 0.78 8.08 6.10
CA THR A 138 1.72 9.16 6.44
C THR A 138 1.20 10.52 5.96
N SER A 139 0.59 10.56 4.78
CA SER A 139 0.01 11.79 4.26
C SER A 139 -1.24 12.26 5.02
N GLU A 140 -2.10 11.33 5.43
CA GLU A 140 -3.29 11.64 6.24
C GLU A 140 -2.91 12.12 7.64
N ARG A 141 -1.83 11.57 8.23
CA ARG A 141 -1.25 12.09 9.48
C ARG A 141 -0.75 13.52 9.32
N ALA A 142 -0.06 13.83 8.23
CA ALA A 142 0.43 15.19 7.97
C ALA A 142 -0.72 16.21 7.80
N ILE A 143 -1.82 15.82 7.14
CA ILE A 143 -3.03 16.66 7.00
C ILE A 143 -3.67 16.90 8.37
N ALA A 144 -3.88 15.84 9.16
CA ALA A 144 -4.50 15.95 10.49
C ALA A 144 -3.67 16.83 11.45
N THR A 145 -2.34 16.71 11.43
CA THR A 145 -1.46 17.58 12.23
C THR A 145 -1.59 19.04 11.81
N ARG A 146 -1.68 19.33 10.50
CA ARG A 146 -1.89 20.69 10.00
C ARG A 146 -3.22 21.27 10.44
N GLU A 147 -4.30 20.49 10.38
CA GLU A 147 -5.64 20.92 10.81
C GLU A 147 -5.67 21.25 12.30
N ARG A 148 -5.04 20.42 13.15
CA ARG A 148 -4.93 20.68 14.60
C ARG A 148 -4.16 21.96 14.93
N LEU A 149 -3.12 22.27 14.16
CA LEU A 149 -2.35 23.51 14.32
C LEU A 149 -3.18 24.74 13.93
N LEU A 150 -4.00 24.63 12.89
CA LEU A 150 -4.89 25.70 12.44
C LEU A 150 -6.09 25.92 13.38
N SER A 151 -6.57 24.86 14.04
CA SER A 151 -7.70 24.93 14.98
C SER A 151 -7.32 25.39 16.39
N GLY A 152 -6.09 25.88 16.61
CA GLY A 152 -5.64 26.44 17.89
C GLY A 152 -5.48 25.44 19.04
N GLY A 153 -5.64 24.13 18.79
CA GLY A 153 -5.64 23.07 19.80
C GLY A 153 -4.24 22.61 20.26
N GLY A 154 -3.22 23.46 20.15
CA GLY A 154 -1.82 23.12 20.35
C GLY A 154 -1.40 23.03 21.83
N GLY A 155 -2.07 22.20 22.63
CA GLY A 155 -1.63 21.83 23.98
C GLY A 155 -1.02 20.43 23.97
N VAL A 156 0.30 20.32 23.86
CA VAL A 156 1.01 19.05 24.08
C VAL A 156 2.15 19.28 25.05
N LEU A 157 2.15 18.54 26.17
CA LEU A 157 3.23 18.48 27.14
C LEU A 157 4.48 17.86 26.51
N GLY A 158 5.58 18.62 26.48
CA GLY A 158 6.90 18.21 26.00
C GLY A 158 7.67 19.40 25.43
N THR A 159 8.99 19.31 25.32
CA THR A 159 9.73 20.35 24.58
C THR A 159 9.34 20.25 23.10
N PRO A 160 8.92 21.35 22.45
CA PRO A 160 8.41 21.31 21.07
C PRO A 160 9.43 20.81 20.04
N ALA A 161 10.73 20.79 20.37
CA ALA A 161 11.80 20.39 19.48
C ALA A 161 11.94 18.86 19.40
N GLU A 162 12.02 18.16 20.54
CA GLU A 162 12.21 16.71 20.59
C GLU A 162 11.02 15.95 20.00
N GLN A 163 9.79 16.41 20.25
CA GLN A 163 8.58 15.79 19.69
C GLN A 163 8.47 15.98 18.17
N LYS A 164 8.88 17.14 17.66
CA LYS A 164 8.89 17.39 16.21
C LYS A 164 9.93 16.52 15.50
N GLU A 165 11.09 16.34 16.10
CA GLU A 165 12.15 15.49 15.56
C GLU A 165 11.75 14.01 15.55
N ALA A 166 11.18 13.51 16.65
CA ALA A 166 10.66 12.14 16.72
C ALA A 166 9.56 11.87 15.68
N GLN A 167 8.60 12.80 15.52
CA GLN A 167 7.55 12.69 14.51
C GLN A 167 8.09 12.77 13.08
N ALA A 168 9.10 13.60 12.83
CA ALA A 168 9.75 13.69 11.52
C ALA A 168 10.50 12.39 11.19
N ASN A 169 11.18 11.78 12.17
CA ASN A 169 11.88 10.52 11.99
C ASN A 169 10.90 9.36 11.71
N GLU A 170 9.82 9.23 12.50
CA GLU A 170 8.78 8.22 12.27
C GLU A 170 8.16 8.37 10.86
N LYS A 171 7.84 9.60 10.47
CA LYS A 171 7.33 9.92 9.14
C LYS A 171 8.30 9.46 8.04
N ASN A 172 9.59 9.76 8.18
CA ASN A 172 10.60 9.40 7.20
C ASN A 172 10.78 7.88 7.10
N GLN A 173 10.75 7.18 8.24
CA GLN A 173 10.81 5.72 8.29
C GLN A 173 9.61 5.07 7.59
N LEU A 174 8.39 5.56 7.85
CA LEU A 174 7.19 5.05 7.21
C LEU A 174 7.17 5.30 5.70
N LEU A 175 7.62 6.47 5.25
CA LEU A 175 7.74 6.77 3.82
C LEU A 175 8.80 5.91 3.15
N PHE A 176 9.94 5.71 3.79
CA PHE A 176 11.00 4.85 3.29
C PHE A 176 10.52 3.40 3.15
N ALA A 177 9.93 2.85 4.21
CA ALA A 177 9.36 1.50 4.20
C ALA A 177 8.27 1.37 3.11
N GLY A 178 7.35 2.33 3.05
CA GLY A 178 6.28 2.34 2.08
C GLY A 178 6.79 2.34 0.63
N ARG A 179 7.79 3.17 0.32
CA ARG A 179 8.39 3.23 -1.03
C ARG A 179 9.15 1.96 -1.38
N LEU A 180 9.90 1.40 -0.44
CA LEU A 180 10.63 0.14 -0.65
C LEU A 180 9.65 -1.00 -0.96
N MET A 181 8.58 -1.13 -0.16
CA MET A 181 7.55 -2.15 -0.34
C MET A 181 6.77 -1.96 -1.66
N LEU A 182 6.50 -0.72 -2.06
CA LEU A 182 5.80 -0.41 -3.31
C LEU A 182 6.55 -0.92 -4.55
N CYS A 183 7.88 -1.02 -4.48
CA CYS A 183 8.70 -1.53 -5.58
C CYS A 183 8.77 -3.06 -5.65
N ALA A 184 8.32 -3.77 -4.61
CA ALA A 184 8.58 -5.20 -4.43
C ALA A 184 8.06 -6.05 -5.61
N VAL A 185 6.81 -5.85 -6.02
CA VAL A 185 6.21 -6.62 -7.12
C VAL A 185 6.89 -6.32 -8.46
N PHE A 186 7.29 -5.07 -8.69
CA PHE A 186 7.93 -4.64 -9.93
C PHE A 186 9.32 -5.26 -10.09
N VAL A 187 10.11 -5.26 -9.01
CA VAL A 187 11.42 -5.92 -8.99
C VAL A 187 11.25 -7.42 -9.23
N TYR A 188 10.27 -8.05 -8.60
CA TYR A 188 10.00 -9.48 -8.80
C TYR A 188 9.65 -9.83 -10.25
N TYR A 189 8.70 -9.12 -10.87
CA TYR A 189 8.34 -9.40 -12.26
C TYR A 189 9.49 -9.13 -13.23
N SER A 190 10.28 -8.08 -12.98
CA SER A 190 11.45 -7.77 -13.81
C SER A 190 12.47 -8.91 -13.77
N VAL A 191 12.73 -9.47 -12.59
CA VAL A 191 13.62 -10.64 -12.42
C VAL A 191 13.00 -11.91 -13.03
N LYS A 192 11.74 -12.20 -12.73
CA LYS A 192 11.01 -13.37 -13.23
C LYS A 192 11.03 -13.42 -14.77
N MET A 193 10.65 -12.33 -15.42
CA MET A 193 10.67 -12.23 -16.88
C MET A 193 12.08 -12.38 -17.48
N SER A 194 13.10 -11.83 -16.81
CA SER A 194 14.49 -11.97 -17.26
C SER A 194 14.95 -13.43 -17.24
N ILE A 195 14.58 -14.17 -16.18
CA ILE A 195 14.90 -15.61 -16.04
C ILE A 195 14.14 -16.43 -17.07
N GLU A 196 12.83 -16.21 -17.22
CA GLU A 196 11.98 -16.94 -18.18
C GLU A 196 12.50 -16.79 -19.62
N ARG A 197 12.92 -15.59 -20.02
CA ARG A 197 13.54 -15.35 -21.34
C ARG A 197 14.87 -16.09 -21.51
N ALA A 198 15.71 -16.10 -20.49
CA ALA A 198 16.98 -16.81 -20.52
C ALA A 198 16.78 -18.33 -20.67
N LEU A 199 15.77 -18.90 -20.01
CA LEU A 199 15.43 -20.32 -20.09
C LEU A 199 14.87 -20.71 -21.47
N LEU A 200 14.19 -19.79 -22.16
CA LEU A 200 13.66 -20.01 -23.51
C LEU A 200 14.73 -19.83 -24.62
N GLY A 201 16.01 -19.64 -24.27
CA GLY A 201 17.09 -19.44 -25.23
C GLY A 201 17.07 -18.08 -25.92
N GLY A 202 16.27 -17.14 -25.41
CA GLY A 202 16.27 -15.75 -25.89
C GLY A 202 17.54 -15.01 -25.47
N PRO A 203 17.94 -13.95 -26.20
CA PRO A 203 19.05 -13.11 -25.78
C PRO A 203 18.76 -12.50 -24.41
N ILE A 204 19.70 -12.63 -23.47
CA ILE A 204 19.61 -11.98 -22.16
C ILE A 204 19.80 -10.49 -22.39
N ASN A 205 18.71 -9.74 -22.51
CA ASN A 205 18.76 -8.29 -22.41
C ASN A 205 19.01 -7.92 -20.94
N HIS A 206 20.28 -7.65 -20.61
CA HIS A 206 20.70 -7.18 -19.29
C HIS A 206 20.02 -5.85 -18.89
N GLU A 207 19.38 -5.15 -19.82
CA GLU A 207 18.72 -3.88 -19.61
C GLU A 207 17.49 -3.97 -18.69
N ASP A 208 16.69 -5.04 -18.75
CA ASP A 208 15.44 -5.16 -17.97
C ASP A 208 15.66 -5.14 -16.44
N PRO A 209 16.56 -5.96 -15.85
CA PRO A 209 16.82 -5.89 -14.42
C PRO A 209 17.57 -4.61 -14.01
N ILE A 210 18.38 -4.05 -14.91
CA ILE A 210 19.09 -2.79 -14.67
C ILE A 210 18.10 -1.62 -14.61
N HIS A 211 17.11 -1.56 -15.50
CA HIS A 211 16.05 -0.55 -15.44
C HIS A 211 15.19 -0.67 -14.18
N ALA A 212 14.91 -1.90 -13.72
CA ALA A 212 14.18 -2.11 -12.48
C ALA A 212 14.98 -1.70 -11.23
N LEU A 213 16.27 -2.04 -11.20
CA LEU A 213 17.20 -1.59 -10.15
C LEU A 213 17.43 -0.08 -10.22
N PHE A 214 17.45 0.52 -11.41
CA PHE A 214 17.58 1.95 -11.59
C PHE A 214 16.32 2.69 -11.14
N ALA A 215 15.12 2.18 -11.46
CA ALA A 215 13.86 2.71 -10.94
C ALA A 215 13.79 2.61 -9.41
N LEU A 216 14.19 1.47 -8.84
CA LEU A 216 14.33 1.29 -7.39
C LEU A 216 15.33 2.30 -6.80
N PHE A 217 16.49 2.47 -7.42
CA PHE A 217 17.53 3.41 -7.00
C PHE A 217 17.05 4.87 -7.07
N VAL A 218 16.35 5.27 -8.12
CA VAL A 218 15.74 6.60 -8.26
C VAL A 218 14.67 6.82 -7.18
N LEU A 219 13.83 5.82 -6.91
CA LEU A 219 12.81 5.89 -5.86
C LEU A 219 13.42 5.97 -4.44
N LEU A 220 14.56 5.29 -4.22
CA LEU A 220 15.33 5.35 -2.98
C LEU A 220 16.10 6.68 -2.84
N LEU A 221 16.64 7.24 -3.93
CA LEU A 221 17.28 8.56 -3.93
C LEU A 221 16.28 9.67 -3.63
N LEU A 222 15.08 9.61 -4.21
CA LEU A 222 13.98 10.50 -3.88
C LEU A 222 13.50 10.34 -2.43
N ALA A 223 13.90 9.28 -1.70
CA ALA A 223 13.62 9.09 -0.27
C ALA A 223 14.60 9.80 0.67
N ARG A 224 15.74 10.29 0.14
CA ARG A 224 16.70 11.11 0.90
C ARG A 224 16.53 12.62 0.70
N ALA A 225 15.75 13.05 -0.28
CA ALA A 225 15.42 14.45 -0.55
C ALA A 225 14.10 14.84 0.11
#